data_AF-A0A6P0P6I9-F1
#
_entry.id   AF-A0A6P0P6I9-F1
#
_cell.length_a   1.000
_cell.length_b   1.000
_cell.length_c   1.000
_cell.angle_alpha   90.00
_cell.angle_beta   90.00
_cell.angle_gamma   90.00
#
_symmetry.space_group_name_H-M   'P 1'
#
loop_
_entity.id
_entity.type
_entity.pdbx_description
1 polymer ?
#
loop_
_entity_poly.entity_id
_entity_poly.type
_entity_poly.pdbx_seq_one_letter_code
_entity_poly.pdbx_strand_id
1 'polypeptide(L)'
;MQSWAEEELEDTGLPDQRLNRRLIKIVEQALAQPCVTIPQASENWTDTKATYDFWKSERFEYGDIIEGHRQKTLQRSEKEELVGSASVKCGNGNMNIVP
;
A
#
# COMPACT_ATOMS: atom_id res chain seq x y z
N MET A 1 -6.75 -17.46 -8.08
CA MET A 1 -6.91 -16.13 -8.71
C MET A 1 -6.33 -15.16 -7.71
N GLN A 2 -5.34 -14.36 -8.10
CA GLN A 2 -4.77 -13.36 -7.18
C GLN A 2 -5.81 -12.27 -6.92
N SER A 3 -5.81 -11.71 -5.71
CA SER A 3 -6.69 -10.58 -5.39
C SER A 3 -6.15 -9.29 -6.00
N TRP A 4 -7.01 -8.29 -6.20
CA TRP A 4 -6.54 -6.97 -6.65
C TRP A 4 -5.48 -6.40 -5.70
N ALA A 5 -5.64 -6.60 -4.38
CA ALA A 5 -4.70 -6.13 -3.38
C ALA A 5 -3.34 -6.85 -3.48
N GLU A 6 -3.33 -8.15 -3.76
CA GLU A 6 -2.10 -8.89 -4.03
C GLU A 6 -1.37 -8.31 -5.25
N GLU A 7 -2.04 -8.17 -6.39
CA GLU A 7 -1.43 -7.66 -7.63
C GLU A 7 -0.89 -6.23 -7.48
N GLU A 8 -1.64 -5.38 -6.77
CA GLU A 8 -1.33 -3.96 -6.60
C GLU A 8 -0.26 -3.72 -5.53
N LEU A 9 -0.06 -4.63 -4.57
CA LEU A 9 0.83 -4.40 -3.41
C LEU A 9 2.00 -5.38 -3.30
N GLU A 10 2.08 -6.40 -4.17
CA GLU A 10 3.15 -7.42 -4.17
C GLU A 10 4.57 -6.82 -4.18
N ASP A 11 4.75 -5.68 -4.84
CA ASP A 11 6.06 -5.00 -4.97
C ASP A 11 6.16 -3.71 -4.12
N THR A 12 5.33 -3.56 -3.09
CA THR A 12 5.56 -2.49 -2.12
C THR A 12 6.92 -2.73 -1.46
N GLY A 13 7.78 -1.71 -1.45
CA GLY A 13 9.21 -1.78 -1.05
C GLY A 13 9.45 -2.05 0.44
N LEU A 14 8.53 -2.75 1.10
CA LEU A 14 8.60 -3.10 2.51
C LEU A 14 9.78 -4.04 2.79
N PRO A 15 10.45 -3.89 3.95
CA PRO A 15 11.73 -4.54 4.21
C PRO A 15 11.66 -6.06 4.43
N ASP A 16 10.46 -6.62 4.64
CA ASP A 16 10.28 -8.07 4.64
C ASP A 16 8.90 -8.51 4.11
N GLN A 17 8.84 -9.75 3.61
CA GLN A 17 7.62 -10.31 3.02
C GLN A 17 6.45 -10.47 4.01
N ARG A 18 6.70 -10.57 5.32
CA ARG A 18 5.62 -10.68 6.31
C ARG A 18 4.88 -9.37 6.46
N LEU A 19 5.60 -8.24 6.36
CA LEU A 19 4.99 -6.91 6.31
C LEU A 19 4.15 -6.74 5.06
N ASN A 20 4.64 -7.19 3.90
CA ASN A 20 3.85 -7.12 2.68
C ASN A 20 2.57 -7.97 2.74
N ARG A 21 2.70 -9.24 3.19
CA ARG A 21 1.51 -10.09 3.44
C ARG A 21 0.53 -9.47 4.42
N ARG A 22 1.04 -8.76 5.45
CA ARG A 22 0.20 -8.05 6.41
C ARG A 22 -0.53 -6.88 5.75
N LEU A 23 0.15 -6.09 4.94
CA LEU A 23 -0.43 -4.96 4.21
C LEU A 23 -1.57 -5.43 3.30
N ILE A 24 -1.32 -6.48 2.51
CA ILE A 24 -2.33 -7.10 1.64
C ILE A 24 -3.56 -7.51 2.45
N LYS A 25 -3.38 -8.26 3.56
CA LYS A 25 -4.49 -8.67 4.43
C LYS A 25 -5.29 -7.47 4.98
N ILE A 26 -4.61 -6.41 5.42
CA ILE A 26 -5.27 -5.19 5.93
C ILE A 26 -6.12 -4.54 4.84
N VAL A 27 -5.58 -4.42 3.63
CA VAL A 27 -6.28 -3.81 2.49
C VAL A 27 -7.45 -4.66 2.05
N GLU A 28 -7.32 -5.99 1.99
CA GLU A 28 -8.42 -6.90 1.67
C GLU A 28 -9.58 -6.77 2.69
N GLN A 29 -9.26 -6.73 3.99
CA GLN A 29 -10.26 -6.54 5.04
C GLN A 29 -10.97 -5.18 4.91
N ALA A 30 -10.21 -4.12 4.63
CA ALA A 30 -10.77 -2.79 4.42
C ALA A 30 -11.65 -2.72 3.14
N LEU A 31 -11.24 -3.36 2.05
CA LEU A 31 -12.00 -3.40 0.80
C LEU A 31 -13.28 -4.23 0.93
N ALA A 32 -13.25 -5.29 1.74
CA ALA A 32 -14.44 -6.09 2.02
C ALA A 32 -15.51 -5.30 2.82
N GLN A 33 -15.08 -4.35 3.66
CA GLN A 33 -15.96 -3.59 4.55
C GLN A 33 -15.54 -2.10 4.64
N PRO A 34 -15.65 -1.31 3.56
CA PRO A 34 -15.06 0.04 3.50
C PRO A 34 -15.73 1.05 4.44
N CYS A 35 -16.95 0.77 4.91
CA CYS A 35 -17.75 1.68 5.73
C CYS A 35 -17.64 1.42 7.24
N VAL A 36 -16.82 0.46 7.67
CA VAL A 36 -16.66 0.11 9.09
C VAL A 36 -15.30 0.54 9.62
N THR A 37 -15.18 0.60 10.94
CA THR A 37 -13.89 0.93 11.58
C THR A 37 -12.89 -0.21 11.43
N ILE A 38 -11.58 0.07 11.55
CA ILE A 38 -10.52 -0.95 11.46
C ILE A 38 -10.76 -2.16 12.39
N PRO A 39 -11.17 -1.99 13.68
CA PRO A 39 -11.50 -3.13 14.52
C PRO A 39 -12.70 -3.96 14.06
N GLN A 40 -13.66 -3.34 13.38
CA GLN A 40 -14.84 -4.04 12.82
C GLN A 40 -14.51 -4.78 11.52
N ALA A 41 -13.61 -4.22 10.70
CA ALA A 41 -13.12 -4.87 9.49
C ALA A 41 -12.16 -6.03 9.80
N SER A 42 -11.49 -5.98 10.95
CA SER A 42 -10.57 -7.03 11.41
C SER A 42 -11.33 -8.28 11.89
N GLU A 43 -10.87 -9.47 11.50
CA GLU A 43 -11.54 -10.75 11.80
C GLU A 43 -11.61 -11.07 13.31
N ASN A 44 -10.58 -10.69 14.06
CA ASN A 44 -10.43 -11.01 15.47
C ASN A 44 -9.49 -10.01 16.16
N TRP A 45 -9.38 -10.08 17.49
CA TRP A 45 -8.55 -9.18 18.28
C TRP A 45 -7.05 -9.22 17.91
N THR A 46 -6.53 -10.40 17.57
CA THR A 46 -5.13 -10.57 17.15
C THR A 46 -4.86 -9.82 15.85
N ASP A 47 -5.79 -9.87 14.90
CA ASP A 47 -5.71 -9.10 13.65
C ASP A 47 -5.85 -7.61 13.89
N THR A 48 -6.80 -7.17 14.71
CA THR A 48 -6.93 -5.75 15.10
C THR A 48 -5.62 -5.21 15.67
N LYS A 49 -5.03 -5.94 16.63
CA LYS A 49 -3.75 -5.54 17.23
C LYS A 49 -2.64 -5.49 16.19
N ALA A 50 -2.52 -6.52 15.35
CA ALA A 50 -1.47 -6.59 14.34
C ALA A 50 -1.61 -5.49 13.28
N THR A 51 -2.82 -5.05 12.96
CA THR A 51 -3.06 -3.89 12.09
C THR A 51 -2.52 -2.61 12.72
N TYR A 52 -2.81 -2.36 14.00
CA TYR A 52 -2.25 -1.19 14.69
C TYR A 52 -0.72 -1.28 14.87
N ASP A 53 -0.18 -2.45 15.21
CA ASP A 53 1.26 -2.68 15.30
C ASP A 53 1.95 -2.48 13.95
N PHE A 54 1.30 -2.86 12.84
CA PHE A 54 1.78 -2.59 11.48
C PHE A 54 1.90 -1.08 11.23
N TRP A 55 0.84 -0.30 11.51
CA TRP A 55 0.86 1.15 11.30
C TRP A 55 1.80 1.90 12.25
N LYS A 56 2.16 1.31 13.39
CA LYS A 56 3.16 1.85 14.34
C LYS A 56 4.59 1.42 14.02
N SER A 57 4.80 0.54 13.05
CA SER A 57 6.12 -0.04 12.77
C SER A 57 7.11 1.02 12.29
N GLU A 58 8.23 1.17 12.99
CA GLU A 58 9.37 2.02 12.60
C GLU A 58 10.25 1.40 11.51
N ARG A 59 9.86 0.22 10.98
CA ARG A 59 10.65 -0.53 10.01
C ARG A 59 10.54 0.01 8.58
N PHE A 60 9.52 0.81 8.30
CA PHE A 60 9.23 1.40 7.00
C PHE A 60 8.54 2.75 7.22
N GLU A 61 8.57 3.60 6.20
CA GLU A 61 7.82 4.85 6.20
C GLU A 61 6.54 4.69 5.37
N TYR A 62 5.52 5.50 5.68
CA TYR A 62 4.28 5.51 4.89
C TYR A 62 4.54 5.83 3.40
N GLY A 63 5.58 6.61 3.12
CA GLY A 63 6.03 6.91 1.75
C GLY A 63 6.41 5.67 0.94
N ASP A 64 6.95 4.62 1.57
CA ASP A 64 7.33 3.38 0.89
C ASP A 64 6.11 2.65 0.29
N ILE A 65 4.99 2.70 1.01
CA ILE A 65 3.73 2.10 0.56
C ILE A 65 3.13 2.92 -0.58
N ILE A 66 3.09 4.26 -0.45
CA ILE A 66 2.57 5.14 -1.51
C ILE A 66 3.37 4.98 -2.79
N GLU A 67 4.71 4.97 -2.68
CA GLU A 67 5.58 4.86 -3.85
C GLU A 67 5.36 3.52 -4.57
N GLY A 68 5.28 2.41 -3.83
CA GLY A 68 4.96 1.10 -4.41
C GLY A 68 3.63 1.10 -5.16
N HIS A 69 2.58 1.65 -4.55
CA HIS A 69 1.26 1.76 -5.18
C HIS A 69 1.27 2.67 -6.43
N ARG A 70 2.01 3.79 -6.38
CA ARG A 70 2.17 4.72 -7.51
C ARG A 70 2.83 4.04 -8.70
N GLN A 71 3.89 3.26 -8.48
CA GLN A 71 4.59 2.53 -9.54
C GLN A 71 3.67 1.50 -10.22
N LYS A 72 2.86 0.77 -9.43
CA LYS A 72 1.86 -0.16 -9.96
C LYS A 72 0.78 0.54 -10.76
N THR A 73 0.30 1.68 -10.29
CA THR A 73 -0.65 2.52 -11.04
C THR A 73 -0.06 2.98 -12.37
N LEU A 74 1.19 3.47 -12.40
CA LEU A 74 1.88 3.86 -13.64
C LEU A 74 2.00 2.68 -14.61
N GLN A 75 2.47 1.53 -14.13
CA GLN A 75 2.60 0.32 -14.94
C GLN A 75 1.27 -0.13 -15.54
N ARG A 76 0.17 0.04 -14.79
CA ARG A 76 -1.17 -0.26 -15.28
C ARG A 76 -1.64 0.76 -16.32
N SER A 77 -1.36 2.05 -16.11
CA SER A 77 -1.71 3.11 -17.06
C SER A 77 -0.93 3.01 -18.38
N GLU A 78 0.31 2.54 -18.38
CA GLU A 78 1.10 2.32 -19.60
C GLU A 78 0.49 1.27 -20.54
N LYS A 79 -0.33 0.36 -20.02
CA LYS A 79 -1.03 -0.67 -20.81
C LYS A 79 -2.28 -0.14 -21.50
N GLU A 80 -2.74 1.06 -21.14
CA GLU A 80 -3.93 1.69 -21.71
C GLU A 80 -3.50 2.74 -22.75
N GLU A 81 -3.82 2.51 -24.03
CA GLU A 81 -3.32 3.26 -25.20
C GLU A 81 -3.65 4.77 -25.21
N LEU A 82 -4.51 5.26 -24.31
CA LEU A 82 -5.05 6.63 -24.33
C LEU A 82 -5.18 7.29 -22.95
N VAL A 83 -4.14 7.26 -22.10
CA VAL A 83 -4.07 8.24 -21.00
C VAL A 83 -3.47 9.54 -21.56
N GLY A 84 -4.34 10.46 -21.94
CA GLY A 84 -3.98 11.77 -22.49
C GLY A 84 -2.89 12.47 -21.68
N SER A 85 -1.81 12.83 -22.37
CA SER A 85 -0.71 13.71 -21.99
C SER A 85 -0.82 14.39 -20.61
N ALA A 86 -0.34 13.72 -19.57
CA ALA A 86 0.25 14.39 -18.43
C ALA A 86 1.64 13.79 -18.22
N SER A 87 2.66 14.50 -18.67
CA SER A 87 4.04 14.18 -18.34
C SER A 87 4.20 14.28 -16.82
N VAL A 88 4.12 13.15 -16.11
CA VAL A 88 4.45 13.09 -14.69
C VAL A 88 5.97 13.09 -14.60
N LYS A 89 6.58 14.28 -14.65
CA LYS A 89 7.98 14.44 -14.25
C LYS A 89 8.04 14.37 -12.72
N CYS A 90 8.37 13.19 -12.20
CA CYS A 90 8.81 13.06 -10.82
C CYS A 90 10.17 13.75 -10.71
N GLY A 91 10.20 14.95 -10.13
CA GLY A 91 11.43 15.68 -9.87
C GLY A 91 12.28 14.95 -8.84
N ASN A 92 13.58 14.85 -9.10
CA ASN A 92 14.60 14.48 -8.12
C ASN A 92 14.56 15.49 -6.96
N GLY A 93 13.82 15.17 -5.90
CA GLY A 93 13.81 15.93 -4.66
C GLY A 93 14.53 15.14 -3.58
N ASN A 94 15.75 15.55 -3.24
CA ASN A 94 16.40 15.18 -1.98
C ASN A 94 15.42 15.50 -0.84
N MET A 95 14.86 14.48 -0.22
CA MET A 95 13.99 14.62 0.93
C MET A 95 14.87 14.90 2.16
N ASN A 96 15.25 16.17 2.32
CA ASN A 96 15.74 16.67 3.61
C ASN A 96 14.55 16.71 4.56
N ILE A 97 14.40 15.66 5.36
CA ILE A 97 13.60 15.70 6.58
C ILE A 97 14.41 16.53 7.58
N VAL A 98 14.07 17.81 7.71
CA VAL A 98 14.59 18.72 8.73
C VAL A 98 13.93 18.32 10.08
N PRO A 99 14.66 18.37 11.22
CA PRO A 99 14.38 17.56 12.41
C PRO A 99 13.04 17.82 13.10
#